data_AF-A0A9K3KWC1-F1
#
_entry.id   AF-A0A9K3KWC1-F1
#
_cell.length_a   1.000
_cell.length_b   1.000
_cell.length_c   1.000
_cell.angle_alpha   90.00
_cell.angle_beta   90.00
_cell.angle_gamma   90.00
#
_symmetry.space_group_name_H-M   'P 1'
#
loop_
_entity.id
_entity.type
_entity.pdbx_description
1 polymer ?
#
loop_
_entity_poly.entity_id
_entity_poly.type
_entity_poly.pdbx_seq_one_letter_code
_entity_poly.pdbx_strand_id
1 'polypeptide(L)'
;MVRLASVRHNGTTKLVAQIPTTLDYVDLTSIASNVRDFFLLGTTALERANELIQQASSSSSSSSSSILTIPATDAHLLAPIDGSLVGKFLCIGMNYVDHCTEQNVPIPTEPVVFSKFGSCVVGTNVPVAKDVHTERLDYEVELGIVVGTTVPRFTSKEDAVHYIGGYTVVHDVSARDWQLEKNGGQWLLGKAMDGYAPIGPVIVTTDEMTLEKAHSTGIWCRVNGETLQQSNTDQLVFGVDDIVSFVSKFMTLYPGDIIATGTPPGVGCFRKPPRWLEPGDVVECEIDGIGTITSPIVGPNVQPGQPNAITNTAISRLSSSSLSLSSSSNIRKLGGMTCIVTGAARGIGYGIAERLGREGAARVDIVDLDPTAIDEACSNLNETVPSCHFVAQACDVGDETAVTHAWSKIAKSNGGRIDILVQAAGIVGNSGIKTEDVDSNNFDAVFRVNVNGIFNGCKAVLPYMKAKGYGRIVNIASIAGKEGNAGMLAYSASKAAVIGLTKTIGKEYAETGITCNALAPAVVRTAMVEAMPPEQVTYMTDKIPMKRCGTIDEIASMVCFMASPESSFTTGFCFDATGGRSVY
;
A
#
# COMPACT_ATOMS: atom_id res chain seq x y z
N MET A 1 -20.42 -19.20 12.55
CA MET A 1 -20.76 -17.78 12.67
C MET A 1 -19.47 -17.00 12.79
N VAL A 2 -19.07 -16.29 11.73
CA VAL A 2 -17.80 -15.55 11.68
C VAL A 2 -18.08 -14.05 11.62
N ARG A 3 -17.40 -13.28 12.48
CA ARG A 3 -17.49 -11.83 12.54
C ARG A 3 -16.11 -11.26 12.21
N LEU A 4 -15.83 -11.05 10.93
CA LEU A 4 -14.53 -10.62 10.44
C LEU A 4 -14.26 -9.16 10.82
N ALA A 5 -13.04 -8.88 11.29
CA ALA A 5 -12.55 -7.53 11.48
C ALA A 5 -11.08 -7.43 11.05
N SER A 6 -10.63 -6.19 10.84
CA SER A 6 -9.21 -5.86 10.77
C SER A 6 -8.85 -5.06 12.02
N VAL A 7 -7.80 -5.46 12.73
CA VAL A 7 -7.32 -4.76 13.94
C VAL A 7 -5.83 -4.47 13.83
N ARG A 8 -5.36 -3.39 14.45
CA ARG A 8 -3.94 -3.14 14.66
C ARG A 8 -3.56 -3.56 16.08
N HIS A 9 -2.70 -4.57 16.19
CA HIS A 9 -2.17 -5.10 17.45
C HIS A 9 -0.64 -5.25 17.32
N ASN A 10 0.11 -4.77 18.33
CA ASN A 10 1.58 -4.71 18.31
C ASN A 10 2.17 -4.07 17.04
N GLY A 11 1.54 -3.00 16.55
CA GLY A 11 1.95 -2.27 15.34
C GLY A 11 1.55 -2.94 14.01
N THR A 12 1.26 -4.24 14.00
CA THR A 12 0.80 -4.97 12.82
C THR A 12 -0.72 -4.89 12.65
N THR A 13 -1.18 -4.63 11.42
CA THR A 13 -2.57 -4.91 11.03
C THR A 13 -2.75 -6.43 10.87
N LYS A 14 -3.86 -6.96 11.37
CA LYS A 14 -4.20 -8.38 11.37
C LYS A 14 -5.65 -8.59 10.96
N LEU A 15 -5.89 -9.62 10.14
CA LEU A 15 -7.23 -10.17 9.95
C LEU A 15 -7.60 -10.98 11.20
N VAL A 16 -8.78 -10.74 11.73
CA VAL A 16 -9.29 -11.45 12.91
C VAL A 16 -10.76 -11.82 12.75
N ALA A 17 -11.23 -12.73 13.60
CA ALA A 17 -12.66 -12.89 13.88
C ALA A 17 -12.95 -12.67 15.37
N GLN A 18 -14.10 -12.05 15.66
CA GLN A 18 -14.57 -11.82 17.02
C GLN A 18 -15.07 -13.11 17.68
N ILE A 19 -14.71 -13.32 18.95
CA ILE A 19 -15.16 -14.40 19.82
C ILE A 19 -16.54 -14.02 20.40
N PRO A 20 -17.63 -14.75 20.11
CA PRO A 20 -18.98 -14.34 20.52
C PRO A 20 -19.22 -14.25 22.03
N THR A 21 -18.38 -14.91 22.85
CA THR A 21 -18.55 -14.99 24.32
C THR A 21 -17.79 -13.92 25.09
N THR A 22 -16.71 -13.35 24.55
CA THR A 22 -15.87 -12.35 25.25
C THR A 22 -15.69 -11.04 24.48
N LEU A 23 -16.06 -11.03 23.19
CA LEU A 23 -15.82 -9.95 22.22
C LEU A 23 -14.34 -9.69 21.87
N ASP A 24 -13.41 -10.47 22.43
CA ASP A 24 -12.01 -10.55 22.01
C ASP A 24 -11.87 -11.13 20.60
N TYR A 25 -10.63 -11.21 20.10
CA TYR A 25 -10.34 -11.58 18.72
C TYR A 25 -9.49 -12.85 18.61
N VAL A 26 -9.75 -13.67 17.58
CA VAL A 26 -8.88 -14.76 17.11
C VAL A 26 -8.10 -14.28 15.90
N ASP A 27 -6.78 -14.47 15.90
CA ASP A 27 -5.91 -14.15 14.76
C ASP A 27 -6.09 -15.12 13.58
N LEU A 28 -6.62 -14.60 12.47
CA LEU A 28 -6.85 -15.35 11.23
C LEU A 28 -5.74 -15.10 10.18
N THR A 29 -4.65 -14.40 10.53
CA THR A 29 -3.52 -14.11 9.62
C THR A 29 -2.82 -15.39 9.12
N SER A 30 -3.04 -16.53 9.80
CA SER A 30 -2.60 -17.86 9.36
C SER A 30 -3.47 -18.51 8.27
N ILE A 31 -4.66 -17.96 8.00
CA ILE A 31 -5.57 -18.35 6.92
C ILE A 31 -5.39 -17.40 5.73
N ALA A 32 -5.44 -16.09 5.97
CA ALA A 32 -5.47 -15.05 4.95
C ALA A 32 -4.88 -13.74 5.48
N SER A 33 -4.23 -12.94 4.62
CA SER A 33 -3.59 -11.69 5.07
C SER A 33 -4.59 -10.55 5.34
N ASN A 34 -5.75 -10.60 4.68
CA ASN A 34 -6.79 -9.57 4.72
C ASN A 34 -8.17 -10.17 4.34
N VAL A 35 -9.25 -9.39 4.49
CA VAL A 35 -10.63 -9.83 4.20
C VAL A 35 -10.85 -10.28 2.75
N ARG A 36 -10.20 -9.64 1.78
CA ARG A 36 -10.34 -10.00 0.35
C ARG A 36 -9.65 -11.33 0.02
N ASP A 37 -8.46 -11.57 0.59
CA ASP A 37 -7.80 -12.89 0.52
C ASP A 37 -8.67 -13.98 1.17
N PHE A 38 -9.27 -13.68 2.33
CA PHE A 38 -10.15 -14.61 3.05
C PHE A 38 -11.36 -15.01 2.21
N PHE A 39 -12.01 -14.04 1.56
CA PHE A 39 -13.10 -14.29 0.64
C PHE A 39 -12.68 -15.06 -0.62
N LEU A 40 -11.49 -14.79 -1.18
CA LEU A 40 -10.94 -15.55 -2.31
C LEU A 40 -10.67 -17.04 -2.00
N LEU A 41 -10.51 -17.39 -0.72
CA LEU A 41 -10.38 -18.78 -0.24
C LEU A 41 -11.74 -19.46 0.04
N GLY A 42 -12.86 -18.72 -0.02
CA GLY A 42 -14.22 -19.26 0.05
C GLY A 42 -14.55 -20.06 1.32
N THR A 43 -15.27 -21.17 1.15
CA THR A 43 -15.77 -21.99 2.27
C THR A 43 -14.65 -22.53 3.16
N THR A 44 -13.50 -22.90 2.59
CA THR A 44 -12.35 -23.42 3.34
C THR A 44 -11.84 -22.42 4.39
N ALA A 45 -11.89 -21.12 4.11
CA ALA A 45 -11.51 -20.09 5.07
C ALA A 45 -12.58 -19.88 6.16
N LEU A 46 -13.87 -19.95 5.80
CA LEU A 46 -14.99 -19.90 6.75
C LEU A 46 -14.99 -21.11 7.70
N GLU A 47 -14.79 -22.32 7.18
CA GLU A 47 -14.64 -23.55 7.96
C GLU A 47 -13.48 -23.42 8.95
N ARG A 48 -12.29 -23.05 8.46
CA ARG A 48 -11.09 -22.92 9.29
C ARG A 48 -11.19 -21.79 10.33
N ALA A 49 -11.86 -20.68 10.01
CA ALA A 49 -12.15 -19.63 11.00
C ALA A 49 -13.10 -20.13 12.09
N ASN A 50 -14.18 -20.84 11.71
CA ASN A 50 -15.11 -21.44 12.68
C ASN A 50 -14.41 -22.44 13.62
N GLU A 51 -13.48 -23.28 13.11
CA GLU A 51 -12.67 -24.17 13.95
C GLU A 51 -11.88 -23.40 15.03
N LEU A 52 -11.17 -22.34 14.64
CA LEU A 52 -10.36 -21.54 15.56
C LEU A 52 -11.22 -20.77 16.57
N ILE A 53 -12.37 -20.23 16.15
CA ILE A 53 -13.34 -19.57 17.04
C ILE A 53 -13.90 -20.56 18.07
N GLN A 54 -14.27 -21.78 17.67
CA GLN A 54 -14.77 -22.81 18.59
C GLN A 54 -13.71 -23.24 19.60
N GLN A 55 -12.46 -23.42 19.15
CA GLN A 55 -11.34 -23.79 20.04
C GLN A 55 -11.00 -22.64 21.02
N ALA A 56 -11.02 -21.38 20.57
CA ALA A 56 -10.83 -20.22 21.44
C ALA A 56 -11.98 -20.06 22.45
N SER A 57 -13.23 -20.28 22.02
CA SER A 57 -14.43 -20.17 22.87
C SER A 57 -14.53 -21.26 23.95
N SER A 58 -13.78 -22.36 23.82
CA SER A 58 -13.84 -23.53 24.71
C SER A 58 -12.59 -23.74 25.57
N SER A 59 -11.51 -22.98 25.33
CA SER A 59 -10.23 -23.15 26.04
C SER A 59 -10.19 -22.40 27.37
N SER A 60 -10.79 -23.00 28.40
CA SER A 60 -10.76 -22.54 29.79
C SER A 60 -9.37 -22.67 30.43
N SER A 61 -8.43 -21.82 30.01
CA SER A 61 -7.14 -21.51 30.66
C SER A 61 -6.10 -22.64 30.82
N SER A 62 -6.31 -23.87 30.33
CA SER A 62 -5.31 -24.94 30.47
C SER A 62 -5.34 -26.07 29.41
N SER A 63 -4.68 -25.86 28.25
CA SER A 63 -3.78 -26.86 27.62
C SER A 63 -3.27 -26.43 26.23
N SER A 64 -1.98 -26.11 26.12
CA SER A 64 -1.09 -26.30 24.95
C SER A 64 -1.71 -26.46 23.54
N SER A 65 -2.38 -25.44 23.02
CA SER A 65 -2.63 -25.27 21.58
C SER A 65 -2.21 -23.85 21.14
N SER A 66 -1.70 -23.71 19.92
CA SER A 66 -1.05 -22.50 19.43
C SER A 66 -2.04 -21.49 18.82
N ILE A 67 -3.16 -21.24 19.51
CA ILE A 67 -4.20 -20.31 19.07
C ILE A 67 -3.84 -18.93 19.59
N LEU A 68 -3.59 -17.98 18.69
CA LEU A 68 -3.27 -16.60 19.06
C LEU A 68 -4.57 -15.80 19.17
N THR A 69 -5.08 -15.69 20.40
CA THR A 69 -6.12 -14.72 20.75
C THR A 69 -5.51 -13.35 21.01
N ILE A 70 -6.31 -12.31 20.87
CA ILE A 70 -5.95 -10.91 21.09
C ILE A 70 -7.08 -10.27 21.91
N PRO A 71 -6.82 -9.78 23.13
CA PRO A 71 -7.82 -9.09 23.93
C PRO A 71 -8.38 -7.87 23.20
N ALA A 72 -9.68 -7.61 23.30
CA ALA A 72 -10.31 -6.45 22.67
C ALA A 72 -9.73 -5.12 23.16
N THR A 73 -9.23 -5.08 24.40
CA THR A 73 -8.52 -3.94 25.00
C THR A 73 -7.17 -3.62 24.36
N ASP A 74 -6.55 -4.62 23.75
CA ASP A 74 -5.15 -4.56 23.27
C ASP A 74 -5.10 -4.35 21.74
N ALA A 75 -6.26 -4.26 21.11
CA ALA A 75 -6.48 -4.18 19.67
C ALA A 75 -7.12 -2.84 19.28
N HIS A 76 -6.46 -2.06 18.42
CA HIS A 76 -7.09 -0.91 17.79
C HIS A 76 -7.92 -1.38 16.57
N LEU A 77 -9.24 -1.38 16.68
CA LEU A 77 -10.14 -1.73 15.59
C LEU A 77 -9.98 -0.78 14.39
N LEU A 78 -10.06 -1.31 13.17
CA LEU A 78 -10.00 -0.56 11.91
C LEU A 78 -11.33 -0.72 11.16
N ALA A 79 -11.44 -0.15 9.95
CA ALA A 79 -12.46 -0.63 9.00
C ALA A 79 -12.23 -2.13 8.77
N PRO A 80 -13.27 -2.99 8.76
CA PRO A 80 -13.07 -4.44 8.65
C PRO A 80 -12.37 -4.84 7.34
N ILE A 81 -12.60 -4.09 6.26
CA ILE A 81 -11.83 -4.14 5.01
C ILE A 81 -11.12 -2.80 4.78
N ASP A 82 -9.85 -2.85 4.38
CA ASP A 82 -9.07 -1.66 4.02
C ASP A 82 -9.57 -1.05 2.70
N GLY A 83 -9.74 0.27 2.66
CA GLY A 83 -10.28 1.00 1.51
C GLY A 83 -9.50 0.79 0.20
N SER A 84 -8.20 0.48 0.28
CA SER A 84 -7.37 0.18 -0.89
C SER A 84 -7.69 -1.18 -1.55
N LEU A 85 -8.41 -2.06 -0.85
CA LEU A 85 -8.81 -3.39 -1.33
C LEU A 85 -10.19 -3.38 -2.01
N VAL A 86 -11.01 -2.35 -1.74
CA VAL A 86 -12.37 -2.18 -2.26
C VAL A 86 -12.32 -1.73 -3.73
N GLY A 87 -12.63 -2.63 -4.66
CA GLY A 87 -12.59 -2.34 -6.09
C GLY A 87 -13.72 -1.41 -6.55
N LYS A 88 -14.91 -1.58 -5.98
CA LYS A 88 -16.09 -0.73 -6.17
C LYS A 88 -16.82 -0.53 -4.84
N PHE A 89 -17.16 0.71 -4.53
CA PHE A 89 -18.08 1.07 -3.45
C PHE A 89 -19.32 1.70 -4.09
N LEU A 90 -20.40 0.93 -4.18
CA LEU A 90 -21.66 1.36 -4.77
C LEU A 90 -22.65 1.75 -3.67
N CYS A 91 -23.64 2.58 -4.00
CA CYS A 91 -24.64 3.08 -3.07
C CYS A 91 -26.00 3.15 -3.78
N ILE A 92 -27.11 2.89 -3.07
CA ILE A 92 -28.47 2.86 -3.63
C ILE A 92 -29.33 3.98 -3.04
N GLY A 93 -29.62 5.00 -3.84
CA GLY A 93 -30.48 6.11 -3.40
C GLY A 93 -31.95 5.72 -3.28
N MET A 94 -32.67 6.40 -2.36
CA MET A 94 -34.13 6.33 -2.22
C MET A 94 -34.72 4.93 -1.95
N ASN A 95 -33.95 4.05 -1.29
CA ASN A 95 -34.31 2.63 -1.17
C ASN A 95 -35.18 2.28 0.06
N TYR A 96 -35.85 3.24 0.71
CA TYR A 96 -36.67 3.02 1.91
C TYR A 96 -38.10 3.53 1.70
N VAL A 97 -39.11 2.67 1.94
CA VAL A 97 -40.54 2.98 1.71
C VAL A 97 -41.03 4.11 2.62
N ASP A 98 -40.64 4.06 3.88
CA ASP A 98 -40.92 5.09 4.89
C ASP A 98 -40.17 6.40 4.60
N HIS A 99 -38.95 6.36 4.05
CA HIS A 99 -38.22 7.54 3.59
C HIS A 99 -38.84 8.21 2.36
N CYS A 100 -39.34 7.43 1.39
CA CYS A 100 -40.13 7.96 0.28
C CYS A 100 -41.43 8.62 0.78
N THR A 101 -42.04 8.04 1.82
CA THR A 101 -43.26 8.55 2.46
C THR A 101 -43.00 9.85 3.23
N GLU A 102 -41.89 9.96 3.97
CA GLU A 102 -41.44 11.17 4.68
C GLU A 102 -41.32 12.38 3.75
N GLN A 103 -40.72 12.17 2.57
CA GLN A 103 -40.52 13.21 1.56
C GLN A 103 -41.78 13.47 0.69
N ASN A 104 -42.80 12.61 0.77
CA ASN A 104 -43.96 12.59 -0.15
C ASN A 104 -43.51 12.51 -1.62
N VAL A 105 -42.63 11.55 -1.93
CA VAL A 105 -42.14 11.27 -3.30
C VAL A 105 -42.53 9.86 -3.75
N PRO A 106 -42.62 9.58 -5.07
CA PRO A 106 -42.89 8.24 -5.56
C PRO A 106 -41.81 7.24 -5.13
N ILE A 107 -42.23 6.03 -4.76
CA ILE A 107 -41.33 4.89 -4.56
C ILE A 107 -40.66 4.57 -5.91
N PRO A 108 -39.32 4.44 -5.99
CA PRO A 108 -38.64 4.11 -7.24
C PRO A 108 -39.06 2.76 -7.82
N THR A 109 -39.08 2.66 -9.16
CA THR A 109 -39.32 1.39 -9.89
C THR A 109 -38.04 0.66 -10.26
N GLU A 110 -36.88 1.31 -10.12
CA GLU A 110 -35.54 0.72 -10.31
C GLU A 110 -34.52 1.36 -9.33
N PRO A 111 -33.45 0.65 -8.94
CA PRO A 111 -32.45 1.18 -8.00
C PRO A 111 -31.67 2.38 -8.55
N VAL A 112 -31.62 3.48 -7.78
CA VAL A 112 -30.82 4.67 -8.13
C VAL A 112 -29.36 4.44 -7.72
N VAL A 113 -28.57 3.82 -8.59
CA VAL A 113 -27.17 3.46 -8.31
C VAL A 113 -26.24 4.66 -8.47
N PHE A 114 -25.47 4.97 -7.42
CA PHE A 114 -24.31 5.85 -7.45
C PHE A 114 -23.11 5.16 -6.78
N SER A 115 -22.02 5.90 -6.54
CA SER A 115 -20.81 5.36 -5.92
C SER A 115 -20.12 6.32 -4.95
N LYS A 116 -19.38 5.74 -4.01
CA LYS A 116 -18.29 6.38 -3.25
C LYS A 116 -16.97 5.78 -3.72
N PHE A 117 -15.84 6.13 -3.11
CA PHE A 117 -14.53 5.55 -3.46
C PHE A 117 -13.90 4.83 -2.27
N GLY A 118 -12.97 3.90 -2.55
CA GLY A 118 -12.19 3.22 -1.51
C GLY A 118 -11.38 4.18 -0.63
N SER A 119 -10.97 5.34 -1.15
CA SER A 119 -10.30 6.40 -0.37
C SER A 119 -11.20 7.05 0.69
N CYS A 120 -12.53 6.95 0.55
CA CYS A 120 -13.48 7.46 1.54
C CYS A 120 -13.58 6.57 2.79
N VAL A 121 -13.08 5.33 2.71
CA VAL A 121 -13.32 4.27 3.71
C VAL A 121 -12.50 4.51 4.98
N VAL A 122 -13.20 4.62 6.12
CA VAL A 122 -12.59 4.72 7.46
C VAL A 122 -13.28 3.78 8.46
N GLY A 123 -12.62 3.51 9.58
CA GLY A 123 -13.18 2.67 10.65
C GLY A 123 -14.02 3.45 11.66
N THR A 124 -14.65 2.72 12.58
CA THR A 124 -15.27 3.32 13.77
C THR A 124 -14.25 4.11 14.60
N ASN A 125 -14.71 5.19 15.24
CA ASN A 125 -13.93 6.18 16.00
C ASN A 125 -12.88 6.98 15.19
N VAL A 126 -12.78 6.81 13.87
CA VAL A 126 -11.97 7.69 13.01
C VAL A 126 -12.72 9.01 12.79
N PRO A 127 -12.08 10.17 13.00
CA PRO A 127 -12.74 11.46 12.77
C PRO A 127 -13.12 11.72 11.31
N VAL A 128 -14.32 12.26 11.10
CA VAL A 128 -14.85 12.72 9.81
C VAL A 128 -14.83 14.24 9.80
N ALA A 129 -14.17 14.85 8.81
CA ALA A 129 -14.09 16.31 8.72
C ALA A 129 -15.34 16.90 8.07
N LYS A 130 -15.88 18.00 8.63
CA LYS A 130 -16.72 18.93 7.86
C LYS A 130 -15.79 19.68 6.91
N ASP A 131 -15.72 19.25 5.66
CA ASP A 131 -14.83 19.79 4.63
C ASP A 131 -15.10 21.28 4.35
N VAL A 132 -14.06 22.04 3.99
CA VAL A 132 -14.13 23.49 3.70
C VAL A 132 -15.12 23.85 2.57
N HIS A 133 -15.50 22.88 1.74
CA HIS A 133 -16.39 23.10 0.61
C HIS A 133 -17.87 22.89 0.92
N THR A 134 -18.25 22.36 2.10
CA THR A 134 -19.66 22.10 2.47
C THR A 134 -20.10 22.81 3.75
N GLU A 135 -21.27 23.46 3.66
CA GLU A 135 -21.98 24.02 4.82
C GLU A 135 -23.17 23.15 5.25
N ARG A 136 -23.33 21.96 4.66
CA ARG A 136 -24.51 21.11 4.83
C ARG A 136 -24.11 19.63 4.88
N LEU A 137 -23.25 19.31 5.85
CA LEU A 137 -22.87 17.94 6.17
C LEU A 137 -24.05 17.22 6.83
N ASP A 138 -24.35 16.00 6.40
CA ASP A 138 -25.51 15.23 6.81
C ASP A 138 -25.14 13.74 7.03
N TYR A 139 -25.93 13.06 7.85
CA TYR A 139 -25.77 11.67 8.27
C TYR A 139 -26.77 10.75 7.55
N GLU A 140 -26.32 9.54 7.23
CA GLU A 140 -27.15 8.47 6.66
C GLU A 140 -26.61 7.12 7.15
N VAL A 141 -27.37 6.38 7.98
CA VAL A 141 -27.03 4.98 8.30
C VAL A 141 -27.51 4.05 7.20
N GLU A 142 -26.69 3.10 6.76
CA GLU A 142 -27.07 2.10 5.76
C GLU A 142 -26.54 0.70 6.11
N LEU A 143 -27.24 -0.34 5.66
CA LEU A 143 -26.69 -1.70 5.61
C LEU A 143 -25.67 -1.77 4.47
N GLY A 144 -24.50 -2.32 4.73
CA GLY A 144 -23.46 -2.56 3.73
C GLY A 144 -23.39 -4.04 3.35
N ILE A 145 -23.71 -4.38 2.11
CA ILE A 145 -23.41 -5.68 1.50
C ILE A 145 -21.91 -5.73 1.22
N VAL A 146 -21.22 -6.80 1.63
CA VAL A 146 -19.84 -7.06 1.21
C VAL A 146 -19.80 -8.32 0.35
N VAL A 147 -19.26 -8.19 -0.86
CA VAL A 147 -19.18 -9.26 -1.85
C VAL A 147 -18.08 -10.25 -1.43
N GLY A 148 -18.42 -11.54 -1.35
CA GLY A 148 -17.50 -12.62 -0.98
C GLY A 148 -17.03 -13.46 -2.16
N THR A 149 -17.88 -13.66 -3.17
CA THR A 149 -17.53 -14.40 -4.39
C THR A 149 -17.77 -13.50 -5.59
N THR A 150 -16.97 -13.64 -6.65
CA THR A 150 -17.15 -12.87 -7.90
C THR A 150 -18.57 -13.05 -8.47
N VAL A 151 -19.37 -11.99 -8.45
CA VAL A 151 -20.73 -11.97 -9.01
C VAL A 151 -20.62 -11.88 -10.54
N PRO A 152 -21.03 -12.90 -11.31
CA PRO A 152 -21.01 -12.83 -12.76
C PRO A 152 -21.98 -11.78 -13.31
N ARG A 153 -21.84 -11.45 -14.60
CA ARG A 153 -22.85 -10.65 -15.30
C ARG A 153 -24.18 -11.43 -15.36
N PHE A 154 -25.30 -10.74 -15.12
CA PHE A 154 -26.67 -11.27 -15.20
C PHE A 154 -27.03 -12.37 -14.18
N THR A 155 -26.47 -12.32 -12.96
CA THR A 155 -26.92 -13.15 -11.83
C THR A 155 -28.43 -12.96 -11.58
N SER A 156 -29.14 -14.05 -11.30
CA SER A 156 -30.57 -14.02 -10.91
C SER A 156 -30.77 -13.36 -9.54
N LYS A 157 -32.00 -13.26 -9.04
CA LYS A 157 -32.24 -12.80 -7.65
C LYS A 157 -31.91 -13.94 -6.69
N GLU A 158 -32.34 -15.13 -7.06
CA GLU A 158 -32.26 -16.38 -6.33
C GLU A 158 -30.79 -16.78 -6.07
N ASP A 159 -29.92 -16.62 -7.07
CA ASP A 159 -28.48 -16.92 -6.95
C ASP A 159 -27.71 -15.82 -6.19
N ALA A 160 -28.24 -14.59 -6.08
CA ALA A 160 -27.48 -13.42 -5.62
C ALA A 160 -26.90 -13.61 -4.20
N VAL A 161 -27.66 -14.25 -3.31
CA VAL A 161 -27.26 -14.55 -1.94
C VAL A 161 -25.98 -15.40 -1.85
N HIS A 162 -25.71 -16.26 -2.83
CA HIS A 162 -24.54 -17.15 -2.84
C HIS A 162 -23.20 -16.42 -3.07
N TYR A 163 -23.25 -15.16 -3.47
CA TYR A 163 -22.06 -14.32 -3.72
C TYR A 163 -21.80 -13.29 -2.60
N ILE A 164 -22.76 -13.10 -1.67
CA ILE A 164 -22.61 -12.19 -0.54
C ILE A 164 -21.75 -12.88 0.53
N GLY A 165 -20.62 -12.25 0.88
CA GLY A 165 -19.71 -12.76 1.90
C GLY A 165 -20.18 -12.42 3.32
N GLY A 166 -20.87 -11.29 3.48
CA GLY A 166 -21.44 -10.84 4.74
C GLY A 166 -21.96 -9.41 4.67
N TYR A 167 -22.33 -8.87 5.83
CA TYR A 167 -22.86 -7.52 5.97
C TYR A 167 -22.13 -6.71 7.05
N THR A 168 -22.11 -5.39 6.90
CA THR A 168 -21.49 -4.42 7.82
C THR A 168 -22.38 -3.18 7.98
N VAL A 169 -22.13 -2.31 8.95
CA VAL A 169 -22.75 -0.97 9.00
C VAL A 169 -21.97 -0.03 8.08
N VAL A 170 -22.68 0.85 7.39
CA VAL A 170 -22.12 1.98 6.62
C VAL A 170 -22.72 3.28 7.15
N HIS A 171 -21.91 4.32 7.20
CA HIS A 171 -22.35 5.71 7.35
C HIS A 171 -22.12 6.45 6.03
N ASP A 172 -23.18 6.72 5.26
CA ASP A 172 -23.10 7.44 3.99
C ASP A 172 -23.10 8.97 4.20
N VAL A 173 -22.01 9.47 4.80
CA VAL A 173 -21.80 10.90 5.06
C VAL A 173 -21.97 11.70 3.78
N SER A 174 -22.79 12.76 3.85
CA SER A 174 -23.32 13.46 2.68
C SER A 174 -23.19 14.98 2.78
N ALA A 175 -22.43 15.60 1.87
CA ALA A 175 -22.40 17.05 1.67
C ALA A 175 -23.57 17.46 0.74
N ARG A 176 -24.71 17.83 1.34
CA ARG A 176 -25.99 18.00 0.62
C ARG A 176 -26.01 19.14 -0.38
N ASP A 177 -25.27 20.21 -0.12
CA ASP A 177 -25.10 21.30 -1.07
C ASP A 177 -24.34 20.86 -2.33
N TRP A 178 -23.41 19.90 -2.21
CA TRP A 178 -22.75 19.28 -3.36
C TRP A 178 -23.59 18.18 -4.03
N GLN A 179 -24.37 17.42 -3.26
CA GLN A 179 -25.23 16.36 -3.78
C GLN A 179 -26.42 16.93 -4.59
N LEU A 180 -27.08 17.98 -4.09
CA LEU A 180 -28.39 18.43 -4.58
C LEU A 180 -28.35 19.73 -5.40
N GLU A 181 -27.39 20.64 -5.15
CA GLU A 181 -27.41 22.00 -5.73
C GLU A 181 -26.23 22.31 -6.66
N LYS A 182 -25.10 21.60 -6.54
CA LYS A 182 -23.88 21.81 -7.36
C LYS A 182 -23.66 20.66 -8.35
N ASN A 183 -22.48 20.65 -9.00
CA ASN A 183 -21.96 19.55 -9.81
C ASN A 183 -22.90 19.00 -10.91
N GLY A 184 -23.78 19.84 -11.46
CA GLY A 184 -24.76 19.43 -12.49
C GLY A 184 -25.74 18.34 -12.03
N GLY A 185 -26.00 18.24 -10.71
CA GLY A 185 -26.85 17.20 -10.12
C GLY A 185 -26.18 15.82 -10.00
N GLN A 186 -24.88 15.69 -10.28
CA GLN A 186 -24.14 14.44 -10.09
C GLN A 186 -23.68 14.29 -8.63
N TRP A 187 -24.27 13.34 -7.92
CA TRP A 187 -24.11 13.17 -6.47
C TRP A 187 -22.70 12.86 -5.99
N LEU A 188 -21.82 12.35 -6.88
CA LEU A 188 -20.49 11.82 -6.55
C LEU A 188 -19.66 12.75 -5.66
N LEU A 189 -19.55 14.04 -5.98
CA LEU A 189 -18.74 14.98 -5.16
C LEU A 189 -19.38 15.31 -3.81
N GLY A 190 -20.70 15.18 -3.67
CA GLY A 190 -21.39 15.29 -2.37
C GLY A 190 -21.26 14.03 -1.51
N LYS A 191 -20.81 12.92 -2.09
CA LYS A 191 -20.78 11.59 -1.47
C LYS A 191 -19.36 11.05 -1.26
N ALA A 192 -18.40 11.42 -2.09
CA ALA A 192 -17.08 10.78 -2.16
C ALA A 192 -15.91 11.70 -1.73
N MET A 193 -16.11 12.53 -0.70
CA MET A 193 -15.01 13.23 -0.01
C MET A 193 -14.22 12.25 0.89
N ASP A 194 -13.00 12.59 1.28
CA ASP A 194 -12.17 11.71 2.11
C ASP A 194 -12.80 11.48 3.49
N GLY A 195 -12.77 10.24 3.98
CA GLY A 195 -13.40 9.85 5.25
C GLY A 195 -14.93 9.79 5.25
N TYR A 196 -15.62 10.08 4.14
CA TYR A 196 -17.10 10.10 4.10
C TYR A 196 -17.76 8.71 4.03
N ALA A 197 -17.00 7.61 4.12
CA ALA A 197 -17.51 6.25 4.25
C ALA A 197 -16.98 5.51 5.50
N PRO A 198 -17.35 5.92 6.74
CA PRO A 198 -17.15 5.09 7.91
C PRO A 198 -17.90 3.75 7.77
N ILE A 199 -17.21 2.63 8.03
CA ILE A 199 -17.78 1.28 7.98
C ILE A 199 -17.31 0.41 9.15
N GLY A 200 -18.10 -0.62 9.50
CA GLY A 200 -17.75 -1.60 10.55
C GLY A 200 -18.94 -1.99 11.43
N PRO A 201 -18.73 -2.31 12.73
CA PRO A 201 -17.43 -2.58 13.35
C PRO A 201 -16.80 -3.89 12.84
N VAL A 202 -17.63 -4.77 12.30
CA VAL A 202 -17.27 -6.09 11.75
C VAL A 202 -18.00 -6.33 10.42
N ILE A 203 -17.59 -7.36 9.68
CA ILE A 203 -18.41 -7.99 8.65
C ILE A 203 -18.95 -9.29 9.23
N VAL A 204 -20.27 -9.38 9.42
CA VAL A 204 -20.95 -10.59 9.88
C VAL A 204 -21.24 -11.47 8.66
N THR A 205 -20.73 -12.70 8.65
CA THR A 205 -20.86 -13.61 7.50
C THR A 205 -22.27 -14.20 7.37
N THR A 206 -22.62 -14.68 6.18
CA THR A 206 -23.98 -15.12 5.81
C THR A 206 -24.48 -16.38 6.53
N ASP A 207 -23.61 -17.09 7.26
CA ASP A 207 -23.95 -18.18 8.18
C ASP A 207 -24.50 -17.68 9.53
N GLU A 208 -24.27 -16.41 9.88
CA GLU A 208 -24.87 -15.74 11.03
C GLU A 208 -25.96 -14.75 10.59
N MET A 209 -25.64 -13.88 9.63
CA MET A 209 -26.55 -12.88 9.07
C MET A 209 -27.16 -13.41 7.77
N THR A 210 -28.20 -14.24 7.91
CA THR A 210 -28.92 -14.83 6.76
C THR A 210 -29.66 -13.76 5.94
N LEU A 211 -30.05 -14.08 4.71
CA LEU A 211 -30.85 -13.19 3.85
C LEU A 211 -32.13 -12.70 4.55
N GLU A 212 -32.82 -13.61 5.25
CA GLU A 212 -34.00 -13.30 6.06
C GLU A 212 -33.73 -12.22 7.12
N LYS A 213 -32.60 -12.30 7.84
CA LYS A 213 -32.18 -11.27 8.81
C LYS A 213 -31.77 -9.96 8.13
N ALA A 214 -31.08 -10.04 6.99
CA ALA A 214 -30.73 -8.85 6.20
C ALA A 214 -31.97 -8.09 5.68
N HIS A 215 -33.12 -8.78 5.55
CA HIS A 215 -34.43 -8.20 5.23
C HIS A 215 -35.35 -7.93 6.44
N SER A 216 -34.87 -8.03 7.69
CA SER A 216 -35.72 -7.87 8.88
C SER A 216 -35.02 -7.29 10.12
N THR A 217 -33.86 -6.66 9.96
CA THR A 217 -33.04 -6.16 11.08
C THR A 217 -33.30 -4.69 11.41
N GLY A 218 -33.24 -4.32 12.69
CA GLY A 218 -33.36 -2.92 13.14
C GLY A 218 -32.15 -2.08 12.74
N ILE A 219 -32.39 -0.80 12.44
CA ILE A 219 -31.36 0.15 11.96
C ILE A 219 -31.58 1.54 12.57
N TRP A 220 -30.51 2.14 13.12
CA TRP A 220 -30.55 3.42 13.83
C TRP A 220 -29.38 4.35 13.48
N CYS A 221 -29.66 5.65 13.50
CA CYS A 221 -28.64 6.69 13.55
C CYS A 221 -28.92 7.63 14.72
N ARG A 222 -27.90 7.94 15.53
CA ARG A 222 -27.96 8.90 16.64
C ARG A 222 -26.93 10.00 16.42
N VAL A 223 -27.25 11.21 16.84
CA VAL A 223 -26.28 12.33 16.88
C VAL A 223 -26.28 12.89 18.28
N ASN A 224 -25.12 12.85 18.95
CA ASN A 224 -24.96 13.22 20.37
C ASN A 224 -25.93 12.45 21.31
N GLY A 225 -26.21 11.18 20.99
CA GLY A 225 -27.14 10.32 21.73
C GLY A 225 -28.63 10.52 21.40
N GLU A 226 -28.99 11.52 20.61
CA GLU A 226 -30.37 11.71 20.14
C GLU A 226 -30.63 10.84 18.89
N THR A 227 -31.59 9.92 18.94
CA THR A 227 -31.96 9.10 17.77
C THR A 227 -32.60 9.95 16.67
N LEU A 228 -31.95 10.04 15.52
CA LEU A 228 -32.40 10.82 14.36
C LEU A 228 -32.84 9.95 13.17
N GLN A 229 -32.39 8.71 13.07
CA GLN A 229 -32.98 7.72 12.16
C GLN A 229 -33.31 6.46 12.96
N GLN A 230 -34.45 5.84 12.67
CA GLN A 230 -34.88 4.58 13.26
C GLN A 230 -35.87 3.89 12.30
N SER A 231 -35.52 2.70 11.82
CA SER A 231 -36.40 1.87 10.98
C SER A 231 -35.98 0.40 11.05
N ASN A 232 -36.44 -0.43 10.11
CA ASN A 232 -36.06 -1.82 9.92
C ASN A 232 -35.75 -2.05 8.42
N THR A 233 -34.86 -2.99 8.11
CA THR A 233 -34.52 -3.33 6.71
C THR A 233 -35.66 -4.02 5.95
N ASP A 234 -36.77 -4.38 6.61
CA ASP A 234 -38.03 -4.76 5.95
C ASP A 234 -38.69 -3.61 5.16
N GLN A 235 -38.27 -2.36 5.38
CA GLN A 235 -38.69 -1.19 4.60
C GLN A 235 -37.88 -0.98 3.30
N LEU A 236 -36.91 -1.85 2.99
CA LEU A 236 -36.13 -1.77 1.75
C LEU A 236 -37.02 -1.94 0.51
N VAL A 237 -36.99 -0.98 -0.41
CA VAL A 237 -37.73 -1.02 -1.69
C VAL A 237 -37.18 -2.13 -2.61
N PHE A 238 -35.85 -2.28 -2.62
CA PHE A 238 -35.11 -3.36 -3.27
C PHE A 238 -34.27 -4.07 -2.21
N GLY A 239 -34.47 -5.38 -2.07
CA GLY A 239 -33.72 -6.23 -1.14
C GLY A 239 -32.24 -6.37 -1.53
N VAL A 240 -31.42 -6.93 -0.63
CA VAL A 240 -29.96 -7.06 -0.87
C VAL A 240 -29.65 -7.96 -2.07
N ASP A 241 -30.53 -8.92 -2.32
CA ASP A 241 -30.55 -9.82 -3.47
C ASP A 241 -31.07 -9.15 -4.75
N ASP A 242 -32.13 -8.31 -4.67
CA ASP A 242 -32.56 -7.45 -5.79
C ASP A 242 -31.43 -6.53 -6.24
N ILE A 243 -30.74 -5.89 -5.30
CA ILE A 243 -29.64 -4.96 -5.55
C ILE A 243 -28.47 -5.66 -6.26
N VAL A 244 -27.97 -6.77 -5.70
CA VAL A 244 -26.84 -7.52 -6.30
C VAL A 244 -27.23 -8.08 -7.67
N SER A 245 -28.46 -8.59 -7.81
CA SER A 245 -28.98 -9.03 -9.09
C SER A 245 -29.06 -7.86 -10.09
N PHE A 246 -29.63 -6.71 -9.71
CA PHE A 246 -29.76 -5.53 -10.58
C PHE A 246 -28.41 -4.97 -11.00
N VAL A 247 -27.46 -4.76 -10.09
CA VAL A 247 -26.13 -4.21 -10.41
C VAL A 247 -25.36 -5.09 -11.41
N SER A 248 -25.64 -6.40 -11.45
CA SER A 248 -25.14 -7.29 -12.50
C SER A 248 -25.70 -6.99 -13.92
N LYS A 249 -26.53 -5.95 -14.09
CA LYS A 249 -27.21 -5.51 -15.36
C LYS A 249 -26.72 -3.97 -15.90
N PHE A 250 -25.36 -4.43 -15.77
CA PHE A 250 -24.04 -3.79 -16.13
C PHE A 250 -22.72 -4.45 -15.70
N MET A 251 -22.46 -4.78 -14.43
CA MET A 251 -21.08 -5.02 -13.97
C MET A 251 -20.84 -6.31 -13.19
N THR A 252 -19.64 -6.87 -13.34
CA THR A 252 -19.10 -7.93 -12.47
C THR A 252 -18.69 -7.31 -11.14
N LEU A 253 -19.13 -7.90 -10.04
CA LEU A 253 -18.65 -7.56 -8.69
C LEU A 253 -17.58 -8.56 -8.26
N TYR A 254 -16.59 -8.12 -7.50
CA TYR A 254 -15.46 -8.92 -7.06
C TYR A 254 -15.42 -9.03 -5.53
N PRO A 255 -14.76 -10.06 -4.97
CA PRO A 255 -14.55 -10.17 -3.53
C PRO A 255 -13.94 -8.88 -2.95
N GLY A 256 -14.57 -8.34 -1.91
CA GLY A 256 -14.21 -7.06 -1.29
C GLY A 256 -14.87 -5.81 -1.90
N ASP A 257 -15.70 -5.93 -2.94
CA ASP A 257 -16.59 -4.83 -3.34
C ASP A 257 -17.70 -4.62 -2.30
N ILE A 258 -18.14 -3.38 -2.13
CA ILE A 258 -19.16 -2.96 -1.15
C ILE A 258 -20.37 -2.36 -1.88
N ILE A 259 -21.58 -2.65 -1.40
CA ILE A 259 -22.80 -1.92 -1.77
C ILE A 259 -23.52 -1.44 -0.50
N ALA A 260 -23.62 -0.14 -0.31
CA ALA A 260 -24.47 0.47 0.71
C ALA A 260 -25.92 0.56 0.19
N THR A 261 -26.89 0.10 0.97
CA THR A 261 -28.24 -0.24 0.46
C THR A 261 -29.26 0.89 0.49
N GLY A 262 -28.88 2.13 0.77
CA GLY A 262 -29.81 3.22 1.04
C GLY A 262 -30.12 3.38 2.53
N THR A 263 -30.68 4.54 2.89
CA THR A 263 -30.88 5.00 4.27
C THR A 263 -32.36 5.19 4.64
N PRO A 264 -32.75 4.94 5.91
CA PRO A 264 -34.11 5.19 6.43
C PRO A 264 -34.44 6.69 6.65
N PRO A 265 -35.71 7.05 6.94
CA PRO A 265 -36.13 8.43 7.18
C PRO A 265 -35.42 9.12 8.36
N GLY A 266 -35.51 10.45 8.38
CA GLY A 266 -35.01 11.30 9.47
C GLY A 266 -33.62 11.90 9.26
N VAL A 267 -33.06 11.79 8.05
CA VAL A 267 -31.85 12.50 7.60
C VAL A 267 -31.99 14.02 7.79
N GLY A 268 -30.88 14.71 8.03
CA GLY A 268 -30.83 16.10 8.46
C GLY A 268 -31.45 17.10 7.47
N CYS A 269 -31.32 16.85 6.17
CA CYS A 269 -31.81 17.75 5.12
C CYS A 269 -33.33 17.92 5.03
N PHE A 270 -34.12 16.92 5.43
CA PHE A 270 -35.60 16.97 5.34
C PHE A 270 -36.28 17.33 6.66
N ARG A 271 -35.50 17.44 7.75
CA ARG A 271 -35.98 17.94 9.05
C ARG A 271 -36.45 19.39 8.97
N LYS A 272 -37.28 19.79 9.93
CA LYS A 272 -37.94 21.10 9.97
C LYS A 272 -37.75 21.74 11.36
N PRO A 273 -36.75 22.63 11.55
CA PRO A 273 -35.75 23.08 10.56
C PRO A 273 -34.77 21.97 10.16
N PRO A 274 -34.05 22.09 9.02
CA PRO A 274 -32.97 21.18 8.66
C PRO A 274 -31.88 21.17 9.72
N ARG A 275 -31.22 20.02 9.89
CA ARG A 275 -30.11 19.82 10.82
C ARG A 275 -28.88 19.42 10.04
N TRP A 276 -27.76 20.07 10.31
CA TRP A 276 -26.45 19.73 9.75
C TRP A 276 -25.53 19.25 10.86
N LEU A 277 -24.55 18.43 10.51
CA LEU A 277 -23.47 18.02 11.38
C LEU A 277 -22.43 19.14 11.49
N GLU A 278 -22.03 19.48 12.72
CA GLU A 278 -21.01 20.48 12.99
C GLU A 278 -19.81 19.91 13.78
N PRO A 279 -18.63 20.54 13.70
CA PRO A 279 -17.45 20.12 14.46
C PRO A 279 -17.71 20.03 15.97
N GLY A 280 -17.57 18.82 16.53
CA GLY A 280 -17.92 18.50 17.92
C GLY A 280 -19.09 17.53 18.05
N ASP A 281 -19.90 17.33 17.00
CA ASP A 281 -20.92 16.28 16.97
C ASP A 281 -20.30 14.89 16.96
N VAL A 282 -21.02 13.90 17.49
CA VAL A 282 -20.69 12.48 17.40
C VAL A 282 -21.88 11.74 16.81
N VAL A 283 -21.68 11.09 15.67
CA VAL A 283 -22.69 10.26 15.01
C VAL A 283 -22.49 8.80 15.40
N GLU A 284 -23.57 8.08 15.71
CA GLU A 284 -23.56 6.64 15.99
C GLU A 284 -24.52 5.94 15.04
N CYS A 285 -24.00 5.07 14.19
CA CYS A 285 -24.76 4.26 13.24
C CYS A 285 -24.79 2.81 13.72
N GLU A 286 -25.97 2.24 13.93
CA GLU A 286 -26.16 0.92 14.53
C GLU A 286 -27.10 0.05 13.69
N ILE A 287 -26.76 -1.23 13.56
CA ILE A 287 -27.61 -2.25 12.95
C ILE A 287 -27.66 -3.49 13.86
N ASP A 288 -28.88 -3.96 14.12
CA ASP A 288 -29.13 -5.16 14.94
C ASP A 288 -28.37 -6.37 14.37
N GLY A 289 -27.77 -7.15 15.27
CA GLY A 289 -26.91 -8.28 14.93
C GLY A 289 -25.50 -7.91 14.47
N ILE A 290 -25.26 -6.72 13.89
CA ILE A 290 -23.94 -6.29 13.40
C ILE A 290 -23.19 -5.48 14.47
N GLY A 291 -23.85 -4.52 15.11
CA GLY A 291 -23.28 -3.62 16.11
C GLY A 291 -23.29 -2.15 15.68
N THR A 292 -22.48 -1.32 16.35
CA THR A 292 -22.43 0.14 16.17
C THR A 292 -21.06 0.62 15.64
N ILE A 293 -21.09 1.63 14.77
CA ILE A 293 -19.93 2.47 14.44
C ILE A 293 -20.16 3.91 14.90
N THR A 294 -19.09 4.56 15.37
CA THR A 294 -19.10 5.92 15.88
C THR A 294 -18.24 6.80 14.98
N SER A 295 -18.71 8.00 14.62
CA SER A 295 -18.03 8.97 13.76
C SER A 295 -17.98 10.35 14.43
N PRO A 296 -16.85 10.71 15.07
CA PRO A 296 -16.65 12.05 15.61
C PRO A 296 -16.48 13.08 14.47
N ILE A 297 -17.28 14.14 14.48
CA ILE A 297 -17.23 15.20 13.47
C ILE A 297 -16.22 16.26 13.89
N VAL A 298 -15.28 16.59 13.01
CA VAL A 298 -14.18 17.53 13.28
C VAL A 298 -14.12 18.67 12.26
N GLY A 299 -13.44 19.75 12.65
CA GLY A 299 -13.28 20.92 11.78
C GLY A 299 -12.36 20.65 10.58
N PRO A 300 -12.49 21.42 9.49
CA PRO A 300 -11.86 21.14 8.19
C PRO A 300 -10.32 21.04 8.19
N ASN A 301 -9.66 21.62 9.20
CA ASN A 301 -8.19 21.58 9.32
C ASN A 301 -7.65 20.26 9.89
N VAL A 302 -8.53 19.35 10.33
CA VAL A 302 -8.17 17.97 10.68
C VAL A 302 -8.36 17.13 9.43
N GLN A 303 -7.27 16.66 8.81
CA GLN A 303 -7.42 15.65 7.76
C GLN A 303 -8.09 14.41 8.35
N PRO A 304 -9.09 13.80 7.66
CA PRO A 304 -9.61 12.49 8.02
C PRO A 304 -8.46 11.51 8.22
N GLY A 305 -8.64 10.53 9.10
CA GLY A 305 -7.61 9.55 9.43
C GLY A 305 -7.19 8.72 8.22
N GLN A 306 -6.20 9.22 7.48
CA GLN A 306 -5.60 8.61 6.30
C GLN A 306 -5.39 7.11 6.52
N PRO A 307 -5.77 6.23 5.58
CA PRO A 307 -5.60 4.79 5.73
C PRO A 307 -4.12 4.46 5.95
N ASN A 308 -3.79 4.23 7.22
CA ASN A 308 -2.46 3.90 7.75
C ASN A 308 -1.37 5.01 7.73
N ALA A 309 -1.67 6.29 7.49
CA ALA A 309 -0.64 7.35 7.52
C ALA A 309 -0.42 7.99 8.92
N ILE A 310 0.83 8.38 9.20
CA ILE A 310 1.26 8.99 10.48
C ILE A 310 0.93 10.49 10.47
N THR A 311 0.14 10.97 11.44
CA THR A 311 -0.23 12.39 11.56
C THR A 311 0.87 13.23 12.21
N ASN A 312 1.47 14.13 11.43
CA ASN A 312 2.62 14.97 11.82
C ASN A 312 2.23 16.17 12.73
N THR A 313 1.79 15.90 13.96
CA THR A 313 1.36 16.96 14.91
C THR A 313 2.39 17.26 16.02
N ALA A 314 3.50 16.53 16.08
CA ALA A 314 4.47 16.58 17.20
C ALA A 314 5.63 17.59 17.06
N ILE A 315 5.73 18.32 15.94
CA ILE A 315 6.93 19.12 15.59
C ILE A 315 7.04 20.46 16.34
N SER A 316 5.96 20.97 16.94
CA SER A 316 5.89 22.36 17.44
C SER A 316 6.19 22.60 18.93
N ARG A 317 6.56 21.57 19.72
CA ARG A 317 6.68 21.69 21.20
C ARG A 317 7.92 21.06 21.85
N LEU A 318 9.01 20.83 21.11
CA LEU A 318 10.27 20.34 21.67
C LEU A 318 11.47 21.26 21.40
N SER A 319 11.34 22.51 21.86
CA SER A 319 12.49 23.29 22.33
C SER A 319 12.49 23.30 23.87
N SER A 320 13.68 23.22 24.47
CA SER A 320 13.93 23.29 25.92
C SER A 320 13.15 22.34 26.85
N SER A 321 13.50 21.04 26.85
CA SER A 321 14.00 20.36 28.07
C SER A 321 14.43 18.93 27.77
N SER A 322 15.60 18.51 28.29
CA SER A 322 16.16 17.17 28.06
C SER A 322 15.65 16.14 29.07
N LEU A 323 15.02 15.07 28.59
CA LEU A 323 14.92 13.76 29.26
C LEU A 323 14.68 12.67 28.20
N SER A 324 15.22 11.47 28.43
CA SER A 324 15.42 10.47 27.37
C SER A 324 14.19 9.62 27.06
N LEU A 325 13.80 9.57 25.78
CA LEU A 325 12.82 8.63 25.24
C LEU A 325 13.53 7.50 24.47
N SER A 326 13.36 6.25 24.89
CA SER A 326 13.74 5.07 24.11
C SER A 326 12.69 4.83 23.01
N SER A 327 13.12 4.82 21.75
CA SER A 327 12.23 4.77 20.58
C SER A 327 11.42 3.47 20.47
N SER A 328 10.09 3.61 20.31
CA SER A 328 9.25 2.56 19.72
C SER A 328 9.66 2.31 18.26
N SER A 329 9.60 1.05 17.83
CA SER A 329 10.29 0.59 16.62
C SER A 329 9.57 0.90 15.31
N ASN A 330 10.26 1.55 14.37
CA ASN A 330 9.86 1.58 12.96
C ASN A 330 9.71 0.14 12.40
N ILE A 331 8.60 -0.16 11.73
CA ILE A 331 8.53 -1.32 10.83
C ILE A 331 9.34 -0.95 9.58
N ARG A 332 10.46 -1.63 9.36
CA ARG A 332 11.45 -1.27 8.33
C ARG A 332 11.27 -2.13 7.07
N LYS A 333 11.23 -1.50 5.88
CA LYS A 333 10.90 -2.13 4.58
C LYS A 333 11.68 -3.40 4.25
N LEU A 334 12.94 -3.49 4.70
CA LEU A 334 13.86 -4.56 4.33
C LEU A 334 14.06 -5.64 5.42
N GLY A 335 13.33 -5.57 6.54
CA GLY A 335 13.05 -6.72 7.42
C GLY A 335 14.24 -7.62 7.83
N GLY A 336 15.44 -7.07 8.02
CA GLY A 336 16.64 -7.84 8.38
C GLY A 336 17.33 -8.58 7.21
N MET A 337 17.09 -8.14 5.96
CA MET A 337 17.78 -8.66 4.77
C MET A 337 19.28 -8.36 4.77
N THR A 338 20.02 -9.13 3.98
CA THR A 338 21.43 -8.89 3.67
C THR A 338 21.59 -8.41 2.23
N CYS A 339 22.15 -7.21 2.11
CA CYS A 339 22.38 -6.52 0.85
C CYS A 339 23.86 -6.52 0.49
N ILE A 340 24.15 -6.41 -0.80
CA ILE A 340 25.48 -6.07 -1.30
C ILE A 340 25.34 -4.92 -2.30
N VAL A 341 26.15 -3.87 -2.15
CA VAL A 341 26.11 -2.66 -2.99
C VAL A 341 27.48 -2.42 -3.60
N THR A 342 27.59 -2.42 -4.94
CA THR A 342 28.86 -2.13 -5.63
C THR A 342 28.96 -0.66 -6.06
N GLY A 343 30.17 -0.11 -6.09
CA GLY A 343 30.42 1.32 -6.33
C GLY A 343 30.05 2.18 -5.11
N ALA A 344 30.19 1.61 -3.92
CA ALA A 344 29.59 2.13 -2.69
C ALA A 344 30.48 3.07 -1.87
N ALA A 345 31.73 3.33 -2.28
CA ALA A 345 32.61 4.25 -1.54
C ALA A 345 32.14 5.72 -1.61
N ARG A 346 31.32 6.08 -2.61
CA ARG A 346 30.92 7.48 -2.88
C ARG A 346 29.64 7.61 -3.73
N GLY A 347 29.02 8.78 -3.67
CA GLY A 347 27.92 9.17 -4.57
C GLY A 347 26.68 8.27 -4.47
N ILE A 348 26.18 7.80 -5.62
CA ILE A 348 24.94 7.04 -5.72
C ILE A 348 25.01 5.72 -4.94
N GLY A 349 26.10 4.94 -5.07
CA GLY A 349 26.24 3.67 -4.35
C GLY A 349 26.29 3.85 -2.83
N TYR A 350 26.99 4.88 -2.36
CA TYR A 350 27.03 5.24 -0.94
C TYR A 350 25.63 5.56 -0.39
N GLY A 351 24.89 6.45 -1.06
CA GLY A 351 23.54 6.84 -0.62
C GLY A 351 22.53 5.69 -0.69
N ILE A 352 22.68 4.77 -1.66
CA ILE A 352 21.92 3.52 -1.69
C ILE A 352 22.24 2.68 -0.45
N ALA A 353 23.51 2.44 -0.13
CA ALA A 353 23.90 1.65 1.03
C ALA A 353 23.35 2.26 2.34
N GLU A 354 23.51 3.58 2.52
CA GLU A 354 22.94 4.32 3.65
C GLU A 354 21.42 4.14 3.76
N ARG A 355 20.70 4.25 2.64
CA ARG A 355 19.24 4.11 2.59
C ARG A 355 18.79 2.69 2.90
N LEU A 356 19.42 1.65 2.32
CA LEU A 356 19.08 0.25 2.63
C LEU A 356 19.31 -0.07 4.12
N GLY A 357 20.35 0.51 4.74
CA GLY A 357 20.57 0.37 6.18
C GLY A 357 19.49 1.04 7.03
N ARG A 358 19.10 2.29 6.70
CA ARG A 358 18.00 3.01 7.38
C ARG A 358 16.66 2.28 7.23
N GLU A 359 16.40 1.73 6.04
CA GLU A 359 15.21 0.97 5.67
C GLU A 359 15.26 -0.50 6.15
N GLY A 360 16.26 -0.87 6.96
CA GLY A 360 16.23 -2.07 7.80
C GLY A 360 16.86 -3.33 7.22
N ALA A 361 17.81 -3.22 6.30
CA ALA A 361 18.77 -4.30 6.10
C ALA A 361 19.46 -4.61 7.44
N ALA A 362 19.63 -5.89 7.79
CA ALA A 362 20.47 -6.27 8.94
C ALA A 362 21.96 -6.02 8.63
N ARG A 363 22.33 -6.19 7.36
CA ARG A 363 23.71 -6.09 6.89
C ARG A 363 23.76 -5.55 5.46
N VAL A 364 24.74 -4.68 5.19
CA VAL A 364 25.08 -4.20 3.85
C VAL A 364 26.58 -4.36 3.63
N ASP A 365 26.99 -5.33 2.81
CA ASP A 365 28.38 -5.36 2.33
C ASP A 365 28.55 -4.31 1.23
N ILE A 366 29.46 -3.37 1.45
CA ILE A 366 29.75 -2.28 0.52
C ILE A 366 31.04 -2.58 -0.23
N VAL A 367 30.96 -2.49 -1.56
CA VAL A 367 32.00 -3.01 -2.47
C VAL A 367 32.49 -1.90 -3.39
N ASP A 368 33.80 -1.72 -3.48
CA ASP A 368 34.44 -0.76 -4.38
C ASP A 368 35.85 -1.24 -4.77
N LEU A 369 36.47 -0.59 -5.75
CA LEU A 369 37.85 -0.90 -6.19
C LEU A 369 38.90 -0.28 -5.25
N ASP A 370 38.55 0.85 -4.63
CA ASP A 370 39.42 1.69 -3.80
C ASP A 370 39.35 1.23 -2.32
N PRO A 371 40.38 0.54 -1.79
CA PRO A 371 40.33 -0.03 -0.43
C PRO A 371 40.24 1.04 0.65
N THR A 372 40.94 2.17 0.48
CA THR A 372 40.93 3.25 1.47
C THR A 372 39.56 3.93 1.50
N ALA A 373 39.02 4.30 0.33
CA ALA A 373 37.72 4.98 0.28
C ALA A 373 36.55 4.08 0.71
N ILE A 374 36.63 2.76 0.52
CA ILE A 374 35.56 1.85 0.99
C ILE A 374 35.65 1.56 2.50
N ASP A 375 36.84 1.54 3.09
CA ASP A 375 37.01 1.46 4.55
C ASP A 375 36.55 2.76 5.24
N GLU A 376 36.88 3.93 4.69
CA GLU A 376 36.37 5.23 5.15
C GLU A 376 34.83 5.29 5.06
N ALA A 377 34.26 4.90 3.92
CA ALA A 377 32.81 4.83 3.74
C ALA A 377 32.15 3.84 4.72
N CYS A 378 32.79 2.70 5.01
CA CYS A 378 32.31 1.72 5.98
C CYS A 378 32.29 2.25 7.41
N SER A 379 33.34 2.99 7.81
CA SER A 379 33.39 3.67 9.10
C SER A 379 32.23 4.66 9.23
N ASN A 380 32.09 5.56 8.24
CA ASN A 380 31.05 6.59 8.23
C ASN A 380 29.63 5.99 8.25
N LEU A 381 29.36 4.93 7.49
CA LEU A 381 28.03 4.29 7.45
C LEU A 381 27.68 3.54 8.74
N ASN A 382 28.64 2.88 9.38
CA ASN A 382 28.42 2.28 10.71
C ASN A 382 28.19 3.36 11.79
N GLU A 383 28.79 4.55 11.65
CA GLU A 383 28.55 5.68 12.56
C GLU A 383 27.19 6.37 12.33
N THR A 384 26.81 6.66 11.08
CA THR A 384 25.56 7.38 10.77
C THR A 384 24.31 6.50 10.73
N VAL A 385 24.47 5.18 10.57
CA VAL A 385 23.36 4.20 10.53
C VAL A 385 23.71 2.96 11.39
N PRO A 386 23.93 3.13 12.72
CA PRO A 386 24.43 2.07 13.62
C PRO A 386 23.46 0.91 13.89
N SER A 387 22.30 0.90 13.21
CA SER A 387 21.29 -0.15 13.28
C SER A 387 21.27 -1.06 12.04
N CYS A 388 22.35 -1.00 11.25
CA CYS A 388 22.68 -1.92 10.18
C CYS A 388 24.18 -2.20 10.24
N HIS A 389 24.61 -3.45 10.00
CA HIS A 389 26.03 -3.78 9.98
C HIS A 389 26.61 -3.54 8.58
N PHE A 390 27.46 -2.52 8.43
CA PHE A 390 28.18 -2.28 7.18
C PHE A 390 29.54 -2.98 7.20
N VAL A 391 29.91 -3.58 6.07
CA VAL A 391 31.17 -4.33 5.92
C VAL A 391 31.85 -3.96 4.60
N ALA A 392 33.08 -3.47 4.67
CA ALA A 392 33.88 -3.14 3.49
C ALA A 392 34.38 -4.40 2.76
N GLN A 393 34.35 -4.37 1.43
CA GLN A 393 35.00 -5.36 0.56
C GLN A 393 35.67 -4.65 -0.63
N ALA A 394 37.01 -4.58 -0.63
CA ALA A 394 37.76 -4.17 -1.81
C ALA A 394 37.67 -5.25 -2.91
N CYS A 395 37.21 -4.90 -4.11
CA CYS A 395 37.04 -5.83 -5.23
C CYS A 395 37.00 -5.09 -6.59
N ASP A 396 37.81 -5.52 -7.56
CA ASP A 396 37.53 -5.19 -8.96
C ASP A 396 36.32 -5.99 -9.42
N VAL A 397 35.21 -5.32 -9.73
CA VAL A 397 34.02 -5.98 -10.26
C VAL A 397 34.28 -6.59 -11.65
N GLY A 398 35.25 -6.06 -12.39
CA GLY A 398 35.63 -6.54 -13.72
C GLY A 398 36.34 -7.91 -13.73
N ASP A 399 36.84 -8.39 -12.59
CA ASP A 399 37.43 -9.73 -12.44
C ASP A 399 36.40 -10.71 -11.84
N GLU A 400 36.01 -11.72 -12.63
CA GLU A 400 35.06 -12.75 -12.19
C GLU A 400 35.58 -13.53 -10.97
N THR A 401 36.90 -13.72 -10.87
CA THR A 401 37.55 -14.44 -9.77
C THR A 401 37.44 -13.67 -8.46
N ALA A 402 37.74 -12.36 -8.51
CA ALA A 402 37.61 -11.45 -7.38
C ALA A 402 36.15 -11.37 -6.90
N VAL A 403 35.20 -11.17 -7.81
CA VAL A 403 33.76 -11.12 -7.48
C VAL A 403 33.28 -12.44 -6.87
N THR A 404 33.64 -13.57 -7.48
CA THR A 404 33.26 -14.91 -6.97
C THR A 404 33.84 -15.16 -5.57
N HIS A 405 35.09 -14.76 -5.32
CA HIS A 405 35.70 -14.84 -3.99
C HIS A 405 34.97 -13.95 -2.98
N ALA A 406 34.73 -12.68 -3.31
CA ALA A 406 34.03 -11.72 -2.47
C ALA A 406 32.63 -12.23 -2.10
N TRP A 407 31.83 -12.67 -3.07
CA TRP A 407 30.50 -13.23 -2.81
C TRP A 407 30.54 -14.47 -1.93
N SER A 408 31.50 -15.37 -2.16
CA SER A 408 31.67 -16.55 -1.31
C SER A 408 32.04 -16.18 0.13
N LYS A 409 32.91 -15.18 0.32
CA LYS A 409 33.28 -14.62 1.64
C LYS A 409 32.05 -14.03 2.34
N ILE A 410 31.29 -13.17 1.65
CA ILE A 410 30.07 -12.54 2.17
C ILE A 410 29.07 -13.61 2.60
N ALA A 411 28.67 -14.51 1.70
CA ALA A 411 27.70 -15.57 1.98
C ALA A 411 28.12 -16.48 3.14
N LYS A 412 29.40 -16.90 3.21
CA LYS A 412 29.94 -17.69 4.33
C LYS A 412 29.84 -16.96 5.65
N SER A 413 30.16 -15.66 5.67
CA SER A 413 30.05 -14.81 6.86
C SER A 413 28.59 -14.45 7.25
N ASN A 414 27.60 -14.98 6.52
CA ASN A 414 26.19 -14.65 6.69
C ASN A 414 25.26 -15.88 6.48
N GLY A 415 25.67 -17.07 6.95
CA GLY A 415 24.81 -18.27 6.94
C GLY A 415 24.35 -18.74 5.55
N GLY A 416 25.11 -18.42 4.49
CA GLY A 416 24.76 -18.71 3.10
C GLY A 416 23.66 -17.82 2.52
N ARG A 417 23.35 -16.68 3.13
CA ARG A 417 22.26 -15.77 2.72
C ARG A 417 22.79 -14.50 2.06
N ILE A 418 22.25 -14.18 0.88
CA ILE A 418 22.30 -12.88 0.20
C ILE A 418 20.91 -12.64 -0.37
N ASP A 419 20.23 -11.56 0.02
CA ASP A 419 18.84 -11.26 -0.39
C ASP A 419 18.77 -10.22 -1.50
N ILE A 420 19.66 -9.22 -1.44
CA ILE A 420 19.67 -8.03 -2.31
C ILE A 420 21.06 -7.85 -2.93
N LEU A 421 21.10 -7.56 -4.22
CA LEU A 421 22.28 -7.05 -4.93
C LEU A 421 21.92 -5.76 -5.64
N VAL A 422 22.62 -4.67 -5.33
CA VAL A 422 22.59 -3.43 -6.12
C VAL A 422 23.94 -3.21 -6.78
N GLN A 423 23.97 -3.07 -8.11
CA GLN A 423 25.19 -2.85 -8.87
C GLN A 423 25.26 -1.40 -9.39
N ALA A 424 25.91 -0.53 -8.62
CA ALA A 424 26.12 0.88 -8.95
C ALA A 424 27.56 1.21 -9.40
N ALA A 425 28.49 0.26 -9.33
CA ALA A 425 29.84 0.41 -9.89
C ALA A 425 29.79 0.72 -11.39
N GLY A 426 30.59 1.70 -11.82
CA GLY A 426 30.71 2.05 -13.23
C GLY A 426 31.63 3.23 -13.49
N ILE A 427 32.12 3.33 -14.72
CA ILE A 427 32.93 4.45 -15.22
C ILE A 427 32.33 5.02 -16.50
N VAL A 428 32.60 6.30 -16.76
CA VAL A 428 32.24 6.97 -18.03
C VAL A 428 33.26 6.68 -19.13
N GLY A 429 34.53 6.56 -18.76
CA GLY A 429 35.65 6.60 -19.72
C GLY A 429 35.83 7.99 -20.33
N ASN A 430 36.60 8.07 -21.40
CA ASN A 430 36.82 9.31 -22.15
C ASN A 430 35.53 9.73 -22.88
N SER A 431 35.20 11.03 -22.82
CA SER A 431 33.96 11.61 -23.36
C SER A 431 34.22 12.89 -24.17
N GLY A 432 33.31 13.22 -25.08
CA GLY A 432 33.46 14.30 -26.05
C GLY A 432 34.10 13.85 -27.37
N ILE A 433 34.34 12.54 -27.54
CA ILE A 433 35.09 11.95 -28.66
C ILE A 433 34.11 11.33 -29.66
N LYS A 434 34.32 11.56 -30.96
CA LYS A 434 33.53 10.94 -32.03
C LYS A 434 33.92 9.49 -32.26
N THR A 435 33.00 8.69 -32.80
CA THR A 435 33.16 7.24 -33.03
C THR A 435 34.46 6.85 -33.73
N GLU A 436 34.90 7.62 -34.73
CA GLU A 436 36.14 7.40 -35.48
C GLU A 436 37.42 7.57 -34.64
N ASP A 437 37.36 8.32 -33.54
CA ASP A 437 38.49 8.67 -32.66
C ASP A 437 38.45 7.93 -31.30
N VAL A 438 37.47 7.04 -31.06
CA VAL A 438 37.34 6.31 -29.79
C VAL A 438 38.37 5.19 -29.70
N ASP A 439 39.37 5.39 -28.85
CA ASP A 439 40.34 4.35 -28.48
C ASP A 439 39.65 3.08 -27.94
N SER A 440 40.10 1.92 -28.44
CA SER A 440 39.55 0.61 -28.10
C SER A 440 39.84 0.23 -26.65
N ASN A 441 41.00 0.59 -26.08
CA ASN A 441 41.34 0.26 -24.69
C ASN A 441 40.38 0.97 -23.71
N ASN A 442 40.01 2.22 -24.01
CA ASN A 442 38.97 2.96 -23.31
C ASN A 442 37.59 2.31 -23.47
N PHE A 443 37.22 1.85 -24.68
CA PHE A 443 35.95 1.14 -24.90
C PHE A 443 35.89 -0.16 -24.07
N ASP A 444 36.94 -0.97 -24.14
CA ASP A 444 37.05 -2.25 -23.43
C ASP A 444 37.11 -2.06 -21.90
N ALA A 445 37.79 -1.03 -21.41
CA ALA A 445 37.80 -0.68 -19.98
C ALA A 445 36.40 -0.31 -19.48
N VAL A 446 35.66 0.50 -20.25
CA VAL A 446 34.27 0.87 -19.91
C VAL A 446 33.35 -0.35 -19.93
N PHE A 447 33.50 -1.27 -20.89
CA PHE A 447 32.74 -2.52 -20.92
C PHE A 447 33.13 -3.49 -19.79
N ARG A 448 34.41 -3.61 -19.45
CA ARG A 448 34.89 -4.45 -18.33
C ARG A 448 34.23 -4.05 -17.01
N VAL A 449 34.16 -2.76 -16.71
CA VAL A 449 33.54 -2.30 -15.46
C VAL A 449 32.01 -2.30 -15.57
N ASN A 450 31.43 -1.66 -16.59
CA ASN A 450 29.99 -1.41 -16.65
C ASN A 450 29.15 -2.64 -17.02
N VAL A 451 29.69 -3.55 -17.85
CA VAL A 451 28.97 -4.72 -18.37
C VAL A 451 29.46 -5.99 -17.70
N ASN A 452 30.77 -6.28 -17.76
CA ASN A 452 31.30 -7.50 -17.15
C ASN A 452 31.16 -7.44 -15.62
N GLY A 453 31.30 -6.28 -14.99
CA GLY A 453 31.02 -6.11 -13.55
C GLY A 453 29.59 -6.47 -13.13
N ILE A 454 28.60 -6.19 -13.99
CA ILE A 454 27.20 -6.57 -13.74
C ILE A 454 26.94 -8.03 -14.08
N PHE A 455 27.54 -8.55 -15.15
CA PHE A 455 27.51 -9.98 -15.46
C PHE A 455 28.11 -10.83 -14.33
N ASN A 456 29.30 -10.47 -13.84
CA ASN A 456 30.02 -11.15 -12.77
C ASN A 456 29.22 -11.15 -11.46
N GLY A 457 28.66 -10.00 -11.06
CA GLY A 457 27.84 -9.87 -9.85
C GLY A 457 26.57 -10.72 -9.90
N CYS A 458 25.84 -10.65 -11.02
CA CYS A 458 24.69 -11.53 -11.29
C CYS A 458 25.08 -13.02 -11.23
N LYS A 459 26.13 -13.41 -11.96
CA LYS A 459 26.65 -14.79 -12.03
C LYS A 459 27.00 -15.35 -10.66
N ALA A 460 27.62 -14.53 -9.81
CA ALA A 460 28.02 -14.91 -8.45
C ALA A 460 26.86 -14.94 -7.44
N VAL A 461 25.82 -14.08 -7.59
CA VAL A 461 24.70 -14.03 -6.62
C VAL A 461 23.62 -15.08 -6.86
N LEU A 462 23.32 -15.37 -8.12
CA LEU A 462 22.17 -16.21 -8.50
C LEU A 462 22.15 -17.59 -7.84
N PRO A 463 23.26 -18.33 -7.64
CA PRO A 463 23.24 -19.60 -6.92
C PRO A 463 22.70 -19.49 -5.48
N TYR A 464 23.03 -18.42 -4.76
CA TYR A 464 22.57 -18.22 -3.37
C TYR A 464 21.09 -17.82 -3.32
N MET A 465 20.66 -16.92 -4.21
CA MET A 465 19.25 -16.51 -4.32
C MET A 465 18.33 -17.68 -4.72
N LYS A 466 18.76 -18.49 -5.70
CA LYS A 466 18.03 -19.70 -6.12
C LYS A 466 17.89 -20.72 -4.97
N ALA A 467 18.94 -20.91 -4.17
CA ALA A 467 18.92 -21.78 -3.01
C ALA A 467 18.02 -21.27 -1.85
N LYS A 468 17.52 -20.04 -1.93
CA LYS A 468 16.57 -19.44 -0.97
C LYS A 468 15.17 -19.24 -1.54
N GLY A 469 14.96 -19.37 -2.86
CA GLY A 469 13.68 -19.03 -3.51
C GLY A 469 13.35 -17.53 -3.45
N TYR A 470 14.36 -16.67 -3.26
CA TYR A 470 14.19 -15.22 -3.12
C TYR A 470 15.43 -14.48 -3.60
N GLY A 471 15.22 -13.34 -4.26
CA GLY A 471 16.30 -12.41 -4.57
C GLY A 471 15.80 -11.11 -5.19
N ARG A 472 16.57 -10.04 -5.01
CA ARG A 472 16.32 -8.73 -5.65
C ARG A 472 17.63 -8.21 -6.24
N ILE A 473 17.68 -8.06 -7.56
CA ILE A 473 18.83 -7.54 -8.29
C ILE A 473 18.46 -6.18 -8.91
N VAL A 474 19.25 -5.15 -8.62
CA VAL A 474 19.06 -3.78 -9.14
C VAL A 474 20.32 -3.30 -9.84
N ASN A 475 20.25 -3.13 -11.16
CA ASN A 475 21.36 -2.72 -12.02
C ASN A 475 21.27 -1.22 -12.35
N ILE A 476 22.30 -0.44 -12.02
CA ILE A 476 22.31 1.00 -12.36
C ILE A 476 22.77 1.18 -13.81
N ALA A 477 21.78 1.31 -14.70
CA ALA A 477 21.94 1.71 -16.08
C ALA A 477 22.14 3.26 -16.17
N SER A 478 21.66 3.90 -17.24
CA SER A 478 21.58 5.35 -17.37
C SER A 478 20.65 5.70 -18.52
N ILE A 479 20.04 6.89 -18.50
CA ILE A 479 19.29 7.43 -19.66
C ILE A 479 20.16 7.47 -20.93
N ALA A 480 21.48 7.62 -20.78
CA ALA A 480 22.45 7.54 -21.88
C ALA A 480 22.42 6.20 -22.63
N GLY A 481 21.97 5.12 -21.98
CA GLY A 481 21.78 3.79 -22.59
C GLY A 481 20.41 3.57 -23.23
N LYS A 482 19.45 4.49 -23.07
CA LYS A 482 18.20 4.53 -23.84
C LYS A 482 18.29 5.48 -25.05
N GLU A 483 18.86 6.66 -24.86
CA GLU A 483 18.90 7.72 -25.88
C GLU A 483 20.12 7.68 -26.82
N GLY A 484 21.29 7.28 -26.31
CA GLY A 484 22.57 7.46 -27.01
C GLY A 484 23.09 8.91 -26.94
N ASN A 485 23.99 9.20 -25.99
CA ASN A 485 24.63 10.51 -25.89
C ASN A 485 25.76 10.63 -26.93
N ALA A 486 25.67 11.61 -27.84
CA ALA A 486 26.76 11.97 -28.74
C ALA A 486 28.04 12.31 -27.95
N GLY A 487 29.19 11.84 -28.43
CA GLY A 487 30.48 11.98 -27.73
C GLY A 487 30.71 11.00 -26.58
N MET A 488 29.79 10.07 -26.29
CA MET A 488 29.87 9.13 -25.15
C MET A 488 29.71 7.66 -25.57
N LEU A 489 30.22 7.28 -26.76
CA LEU A 489 29.96 5.97 -27.40
C LEU A 489 30.09 4.77 -26.45
N ALA A 490 31.24 4.61 -25.81
CA ALA A 490 31.51 3.49 -24.90
C ALA A 490 30.54 3.46 -23.71
N TYR A 491 30.26 4.62 -23.10
CA TYR A 491 29.33 4.72 -21.97
C TYR A 491 27.89 4.41 -22.38
N SER A 492 27.40 5.02 -23.46
CA SER A 492 26.05 4.75 -23.97
C SER A 492 25.86 3.30 -24.39
N ALA A 493 26.81 2.71 -25.12
CA ALA A 493 26.76 1.32 -25.53
C ALA A 493 26.79 0.36 -24.33
N SER A 494 27.68 0.60 -23.35
CA SER A 494 27.74 -0.24 -22.14
C SER A 494 26.47 -0.14 -21.29
N LYS A 495 25.90 1.05 -21.09
CA LYS A 495 24.64 1.21 -20.35
C LYS A 495 23.42 0.67 -21.11
N ALA A 496 23.43 0.65 -22.43
CA ALA A 496 22.44 -0.07 -23.24
C ALA A 496 22.56 -1.60 -23.06
N ALA A 497 23.79 -2.13 -23.03
CA ALA A 497 24.05 -3.55 -22.78
C ALA A 497 23.57 -4.01 -21.39
N VAL A 498 23.73 -3.16 -20.35
CA VAL A 498 23.18 -3.42 -19.00
C VAL A 498 21.65 -3.57 -19.02
N ILE A 499 20.94 -2.76 -19.81
CA ILE A 499 19.48 -2.86 -19.97
C ILE A 499 19.12 -4.17 -20.69
N GLY A 500 19.89 -4.58 -21.70
CA GLY A 500 19.72 -5.86 -22.40
C GLY A 500 19.93 -7.07 -21.47
N LEU A 501 21.05 -7.10 -20.75
CA LEU A 501 21.39 -8.16 -19.78
C LEU A 501 20.31 -8.29 -18.70
N THR A 502 19.83 -7.17 -18.16
CA THR A 502 18.75 -7.15 -17.16
C THR A 502 17.45 -7.77 -17.71
N LYS A 503 17.07 -7.45 -18.96
CA LYS A 503 15.88 -8.02 -19.62
C LYS A 503 15.98 -9.54 -19.82
N THR A 504 17.18 -10.09 -19.98
CA THR A 504 17.41 -11.53 -20.08
C THR A 504 17.28 -12.20 -18.71
N ILE A 505 18.10 -11.79 -17.74
CA ILE A 505 18.11 -12.38 -16.39
C ILE A 505 16.74 -12.26 -15.72
N GLY A 506 16.06 -11.11 -15.86
CA GLY A 506 14.74 -10.92 -15.30
C GLY A 506 13.67 -11.88 -15.83
N LYS A 507 13.84 -12.43 -17.04
CA LYS A 507 12.97 -13.47 -17.62
C LYS A 507 13.40 -14.87 -17.21
N GLU A 508 14.70 -15.16 -17.23
CA GLU A 508 15.26 -16.48 -16.84
C GLU A 508 14.87 -16.91 -15.42
N TYR A 509 14.66 -15.95 -14.52
CA TYR A 509 14.43 -16.20 -13.09
C TYR A 509 13.03 -15.80 -12.58
N ALA A 510 12.11 -15.38 -13.47
CA ALA A 510 10.80 -14.86 -13.10
C ALA A 510 9.97 -15.82 -12.20
N GLU A 511 10.06 -17.13 -12.43
CA GLU A 511 9.33 -18.16 -11.68
C GLU A 511 10.02 -18.56 -10.35
N THR A 512 11.18 -17.97 -10.02
CA THR A 512 12.05 -18.43 -8.91
C THR A 512 12.01 -17.55 -7.65
N GLY A 513 11.10 -16.57 -7.60
CA GLY A 513 11.02 -15.56 -6.53
C GLY A 513 12.11 -14.47 -6.60
N ILE A 514 12.98 -14.53 -7.60
CA ILE A 514 14.05 -13.58 -7.89
C ILE A 514 13.56 -12.56 -8.93
N THR A 515 13.72 -11.27 -8.66
CA THR A 515 13.53 -10.22 -9.68
C THR A 515 14.87 -9.57 -10.04
N CYS A 516 15.02 -9.19 -11.31
CA CYS A 516 16.19 -8.45 -11.80
C CYS A 516 15.72 -7.25 -12.62
N ASN A 517 15.96 -6.04 -12.12
CA ASN A 517 15.52 -4.79 -12.73
C ASN A 517 16.67 -3.80 -12.88
N ALA A 518 16.50 -2.83 -13.78
CA ALA A 518 17.46 -1.76 -14.00
C ALA A 518 16.84 -0.41 -13.66
N LEU A 519 17.67 0.53 -13.20
CA LEU A 519 17.32 1.93 -13.07
C LEU A 519 18.15 2.75 -14.06
N ALA A 520 17.50 3.64 -14.81
CA ALA A 520 18.13 4.60 -15.71
C ALA A 520 17.96 6.03 -15.17
N PRO A 521 18.92 6.54 -14.38
CA PRO A 521 18.93 7.94 -13.99
C PRO A 521 19.24 8.86 -15.16
N ALA A 522 18.67 10.07 -15.13
CA ALA A 522 19.27 11.24 -15.80
C ALA A 522 20.43 11.78 -14.94
N VAL A 523 20.75 13.07 -15.05
CA VAL A 523 21.88 13.65 -14.31
C VAL A 523 21.50 13.81 -12.83
N VAL A 524 22.31 13.19 -11.96
CA VAL A 524 22.14 13.19 -10.50
C VAL A 524 23.17 14.12 -9.88
N ARG A 525 22.72 14.97 -8.96
CA ARG A 525 23.55 15.84 -8.14
C ARG A 525 24.46 14.98 -7.28
N THR A 526 25.75 15.00 -7.61
CA THR A 526 26.83 14.25 -6.99
C THR A 526 28.07 15.15 -6.98
N ALA A 527 29.04 14.89 -6.11
CA ALA A 527 30.27 15.69 -6.02
C ALA A 527 30.98 15.89 -7.38
N MET A 528 30.89 14.91 -8.29
CA MET A 528 31.42 15.01 -9.67
C MET A 528 30.67 16.05 -10.52
N VAL A 529 29.35 16.15 -10.38
CA VAL A 529 28.50 17.13 -11.11
C VAL A 529 28.57 18.50 -10.46
N GLU A 530 28.72 18.57 -9.13
CA GLU A 530 28.83 19.83 -8.38
C GLU A 530 30.20 20.51 -8.56
N ALA A 531 31.22 19.75 -8.97
CA ALA A 531 32.52 20.27 -9.41
C ALA A 531 32.55 20.73 -10.88
N MET A 532 31.46 20.58 -11.65
CA MET A 532 31.41 21.04 -13.05
C MET A 532 31.14 22.55 -13.15
N PRO A 533 31.61 23.23 -14.23
CA PRO A 533 31.21 24.60 -14.53
C PRO A 533 29.68 24.75 -14.59
N PRO A 534 29.09 25.84 -14.06
CA PRO A 534 27.63 26.02 -14.04
C PRO A 534 26.97 25.88 -15.40
N GLU A 535 27.60 26.38 -16.47
CA GLU A 535 27.12 26.26 -17.86
C GLU A 535 26.96 24.80 -18.32
N GLN A 536 27.87 23.92 -17.90
CA GLN A 536 27.84 22.49 -18.22
C GLN A 536 26.74 21.77 -17.44
N VAL A 537 26.50 22.18 -16.18
CA VAL A 537 25.35 21.70 -15.38
C VAL A 537 24.04 22.18 -16.00
N THR A 538 23.93 23.45 -16.38
CA THR A 538 22.75 24.02 -17.07
C THR A 538 22.46 23.23 -18.35
N TYR A 539 23.44 23.07 -19.25
CA TYR A 539 23.30 22.28 -20.49
C TYR A 539 22.82 20.83 -20.25
N MET A 540 23.26 20.21 -19.15
CA MET A 540 22.79 18.88 -18.75
C MET A 540 21.33 18.89 -18.24
N THR A 541 20.96 19.88 -17.43
CA THR A 541 19.60 20.04 -16.88
C THR A 541 18.60 20.59 -17.89
N ASP A 542 19.03 21.26 -18.94
CA ASP A 542 18.12 21.81 -19.96
C ASP A 542 17.37 20.72 -20.74
N LYS A 543 17.99 19.53 -20.84
CA LYS A 543 17.41 18.31 -21.43
C LYS A 543 16.45 17.58 -20.46
N ILE A 544 16.25 18.10 -19.26
CA ILE A 544 15.34 17.56 -18.23
C ILE A 544 14.17 18.54 -18.09
N PRO A 545 12.91 18.15 -18.39
CA PRO A 545 11.75 19.03 -18.23
C PRO A 545 11.58 19.63 -16.83
N MET A 546 11.95 18.92 -15.77
CA MET A 546 12.01 19.47 -14.40
C MET A 546 13.14 20.50 -14.15
N LYS A 547 13.99 20.79 -15.14
CA LYS A 547 15.09 21.79 -15.10
C LYS A 547 16.02 21.70 -13.87
N ARG A 548 16.21 20.49 -13.34
CA ARG A 548 17.13 20.19 -12.24
C ARG A 548 17.76 18.81 -12.40
N CYS A 549 18.85 18.58 -11.67
CA CYS A 549 19.32 17.22 -11.41
C CYS A 549 18.38 16.47 -10.46
N GLY A 550 18.35 15.14 -10.56
CA GLY A 550 17.88 14.30 -9.45
C GLY A 550 18.85 14.37 -8.26
N THR A 551 18.40 14.02 -7.07
CA THR A 551 19.21 13.92 -5.85
C THR A 551 19.63 12.47 -5.59
N ILE A 552 20.65 12.26 -4.75
CA ILE A 552 21.07 10.90 -4.36
C ILE A 552 19.94 10.18 -3.60
N ASP A 553 19.19 10.85 -2.73
CA ASP A 553 18.09 10.21 -1.98
C ASP A 553 16.87 9.87 -2.85
N GLU A 554 16.56 10.64 -3.91
CA GLU A 554 15.54 10.24 -4.88
C GLU A 554 15.91 8.92 -5.58
N ILE A 555 17.18 8.78 -5.97
CA ILE A 555 17.71 7.53 -6.56
C ILE A 555 17.72 6.40 -5.53
N ALA A 556 18.19 6.66 -4.31
CA ALA A 556 18.27 5.66 -3.24
C ALA A 556 16.88 5.18 -2.77
N SER A 557 15.90 6.07 -2.69
CA SER A 557 14.49 5.75 -2.44
C SER A 557 13.94 4.78 -3.49
N MET A 558 14.19 5.09 -4.77
CA MET A 558 13.69 4.29 -5.89
C MET A 558 14.38 2.92 -5.97
N VAL A 559 15.69 2.87 -5.75
CA VAL A 559 16.44 1.62 -5.61
C VAL A 559 15.96 0.80 -4.41
N CYS A 560 15.66 1.42 -3.28
CA CYS A 560 15.14 0.72 -2.10
C CYS A 560 13.77 0.09 -2.39
N PHE A 561 12.87 0.77 -3.10
CA PHE A 561 11.62 0.18 -3.57
C PHE A 561 11.88 -1.04 -4.47
N MET A 562 12.72 -0.89 -5.50
CA MET A 562 13.09 -1.96 -6.44
C MET A 562 13.78 -3.16 -5.76
N ALA A 563 14.50 -2.91 -4.65
CA ALA A 563 15.19 -3.92 -3.86
C ALA A 563 14.32 -4.57 -2.76
N SER A 564 13.06 -4.16 -2.61
CA SER A 564 12.18 -4.61 -1.52
C SER A 564 11.17 -5.69 -1.96
N PRO A 565 10.39 -6.27 -1.02
CA PRO A 565 9.20 -7.04 -1.35
C PRO A 565 8.12 -6.25 -2.12
N GLU A 566 8.09 -4.92 -2.01
CA GLU A 566 7.09 -4.03 -2.64
C GLU A 566 7.17 -4.08 -4.18
N SER A 567 8.36 -4.33 -4.74
CA SER A 567 8.59 -4.50 -6.19
C SER A 567 8.58 -5.99 -6.61
N SER A 568 7.67 -6.78 -6.04
CA SER A 568 7.54 -8.22 -6.33
C SER A 568 7.05 -8.53 -7.75
N PHE A 569 6.07 -7.78 -8.26
CA PHE A 569 5.46 -7.99 -9.58
C PHE A 569 6.16 -7.18 -10.69
N THR A 570 7.50 -7.07 -10.66
CA THR A 570 8.27 -6.42 -11.71
C THR A 570 9.64 -7.08 -11.85
N THR A 571 9.95 -7.60 -13.05
CA THR A 571 11.24 -8.20 -13.38
C THR A 571 11.57 -7.98 -14.86
N GLY A 572 12.85 -7.86 -15.20
CA GLY A 572 13.34 -7.54 -16.54
C GLY A 572 13.07 -6.09 -16.98
N PHE A 573 12.57 -5.23 -16.08
CA PHE A 573 12.16 -3.87 -16.41
C PHE A 573 13.31 -2.86 -16.25
N CYS A 574 13.22 -1.72 -16.93
CA CYS A 574 14.15 -0.61 -16.80
C CYS A 574 13.39 0.68 -16.47
N PHE A 575 13.31 0.97 -15.16
CA PHE A 575 12.68 2.17 -14.64
C PHE A 575 13.49 3.43 -14.98
N ASP A 576 12.84 4.59 -15.02
CA ASP A 576 13.47 5.88 -15.30
C ASP A 576 13.41 6.82 -14.09
N ALA A 577 14.56 7.37 -13.69
CA ALA A 577 14.67 8.47 -12.74
C ALA A 577 15.18 9.72 -13.47
N THR A 578 14.33 10.30 -14.32
CA THR A 578 14.79 11.18 -15.41
C THR A 578 14.19 12.59 -15.42
N GLY A 579 13.31 12.94 -14.47
CA GLY A 579 12.69 14.26 -14.40
C GLY A 579 11.90 14.65 -15.66
N GLY A 580 11.34 13.66 -16.36
CA GLY A 580 10.63 13.81 -17.63
C GLY A 580 11.49 13.71 -18.90
N ARG A 581 12.80 13.48 -18.79
CA ARG A 581 13.70 13.39 -19.96
C ARG A 581 13.46 12.13 -20.80
N SER A 582 13.15 10.99 -20.16
CA SER A 582 12.76 9.78 -20.89
C SER A 582 11.37 9.94 -21.50
N VAL A 583 11.21 9.46 -22.74
CA VAL A 583 9.97 9.62 -23.53
C VAL A 583 9.32 8.29 -23.98
N TYR A 584 10.02 7.15 -23.82
CA TYR A 584 9.53 5.79 -24.16
C TYR A 584 10.15 4.70 -23.26
#